data_AF-A0A7Y6XIF3-F1
#
_entry.id   AF-A0A7Y6XIF3-F1
#
_cell.length_a   1.000
_cell.length_b   1.000
_cell.length_c   1.000
_cell.angle_alpha   90.00
_cell.angle_beta   90.00
_cell.angle_gamma   90.00
#
_symmetry.space_group_name_H-M   'P 1'
#
loop_
_entity.id
_entity.type
_entity.pdbx_description
1 polymer ?
#
loop_
_entity_poly.entity_id
_entity_poly.type
_entity_poly.pdbx_seq_one_letter_code
_entity_poly.pdbx_strand_id
1 'polypeptide(L)'
;MNRKNALSTLLALGLLTTLSAQAEVLFSQANLLLNKNQLSAVNYRGKGLSLPVGTKVEVLKRSDDEVRCRVVDSGAEFKFVSHKSLGKDASALFPSFFSAKDPAARIAALTPEEQKQVKAGELARGMSRDAVLLTVGPPPPHRTLSLESKTWTYWSSKFSTFEVIFDADGKVVSFGDEPAPVAAPAPAPSEKVFHHATANFHFDNDTLSWVNYLKGPILPFNTRVEVLDKGGSKVKFKVVETGKEFVFENDERSGADTWALFQAAFAPEDQAPKLETLSEQDRKKVSASEVVTGMSRAAVRMAWGPPPPHETPSFNSTVWTYWKSKLVKVKVTFDKDDKVASIE
;
A
#
# COMPACT_ATOMS: atom_id res chain seq x y z
N MET A 1 -56.52 3.81 87.80
CA MET A 1 -55.45 4.83 87.63
C MET A 1 -54.25 4.13 87.01
N ASN A 2 -53.56 4.76 86.03
CA ASN A 2 -52.40 4.30 85.21
C ASN A 2 -52.76 3.51 83.93
N ARG A 3 -52.85 4.15 82.74
CA ARG A 3 -51.80 4.70 81.81
C ARG A 3 -50.98 3.57 81.18
N LYS A 4 -51.22 3.15 79.94
CA LYS A 4 -51.10 3.77 78.58
C LYS A 4 -49.89 3.19 77.85
N ASN A 5 -50.19 2.60 76.70
CA ASN A 5 -49.33 2.03 75.66
C ASN A 5 -48.14 2.93 75.27
N ALA A 6 -47.00 2.30 74.99
CA ALA A 6 -45.96 2.87 74.13
C ALA A 6 -45.54 1.82 73.10
N LEU A 7 -46.01 2.00 71.86
CA LEU A 7 -45.49 1.32 70.67
C LEU A 7 -44.15 1.95 70.31
N SER A 8 -43.08 1.15 70.28
CA SER A 8 -41.79 1.55 69.70
C SER A 8 -41.93 1.71 68.19
N THR A 9 -41.78 2.93 67.70
CA THR A 9 -41.68 3.22 66.26
C THR A 9 -40.20 3.23 65.87
N LEU A 10 -39.75 2.20 65.13
CA LEU A 10 -38.44 2.18 64.47
C LEU A 10 -38.53 3.04 63.20
N LEU A 11 -37.90 4.21 63.23
CA LEU A 11 -37.72 5.08 62.06
C LEU A 11 -36.47 4.61 61.30
N ALA A 12 -36.64 3.76 60.29
CA ALA A 12 -35.56 3.43 59.36
C ALA A 12 -35.43 4.57 58.33
N LEU A 13 -34.39 5.40 58.52
CA LEU A 13 -34.01 6.46 57.59
C LEU A 13 -33.37 5.79 56.36
N GLY A 14 -34.15 5.55 55.31
CA GLY A 14 -33.64 5.07 54.02
C GLY A 14 -32.91 6.18 53.30
N LEU A 15 -31.57 6.15 53.32
CA LEU A 15 -30.75 6.92 52.38
C LEU A 15 -30.97 6.34 50.97
N LEU A 16 -31.84 6.98 50.18
CA LEU A 16 -31.86 6.79 48.73
C LEU A 16 -30.63 7.49 48.16
N THR A 17 -29.51 6.76 48.03
CA THR A 17 -28.43 7.16 47.13
C THR A 17 -28.92 6.96 45.70
N THR A 18 -29.40 8.03 45.07
CA THR A 18 -29.59 8.05 43.62
C THR A 18 -28.20 7.92 42.98
N LEU A 19 -27.88 6.72 42.51
CA LEU A 19 -26.79 6.51 41.56
C LEU A 19 -27.12 7.33 40.33
N SER A 20 -26.57 8.54 40.27
CA SER A 20 -26.56 9.34 39.06
C SER A 20 -25.69 8.55 38.09
N ALA A 21 -26.30 7.91 37.10
CA ALA A 21 -25.54 7.32 36.00
C ALA A 21 -24.67 8.45 35.42
N GLN A 22 -23.36 8.38 35.64
CA GLN A 22 -22.44 9.34 35.05
C GLN A 22 -22.64 9.27 33.55
N ALA A 23 -23.01 10.40 32.95
CA ALA A 23 -23.28 10.43 31.54
C ALA A 23 -22.02 10.09 30.75
N GLU A 24 -22.13 9.15 29.81
CA GLU A 24 -21.01 8.67 29.02
C GLU A 24 -20.55 9.81 28.08
N VAL A 25 -19.37 10.37 28.35
CA VAL A 25 -18.77 11.41 27.50
C VAL A 25 -17.75 10.78 26.56
N LEU A 26 -17.91 11.03 25.25
CA LEU A 26 -17.06 10.55 24.18
C LEU A 26 -16.55 11.72 23.32
N PHE A 27 -15.52 11.45 22.53
CA PHE A 27 -14.92 12.39 21.61
C PHE A 27 -15.23 11.98 20.17
N SER A 28 -15.67 12.93 19.35
CA SER A 28 -15.73 12.74 17.90
C SER A 28 -14.34 12.43 17.35
N GLN A 29 -14.23 11.38 16.54
CA GLN A 29 -12.95 10.88 16.03
C GLN A 29 -12.53 11.50 14.70
N ALA A 30 -13.35 12.41 14.16
CA ALA A 30 -13.10 13.17 12.95
C ALA A 30 -13.95 14.45 12.94
N ASN A 31 -13.76 15.36 11.97
CA ASN A 31 -14.75 16.40 11.73
C ASN A 31 -16.00 15.77 11.10
N LEU A 32 -17.18 15.99 11.68
CA LEU A 32 -18.46 15.41 11.27
C LEU A 32 -19.46 16.49 10.90
N LEU A 33 -20.45 16.14 10.07
CA LEU A 33 -21.47 17.08 9.63
C LEU A 33 -22.85 16.58 10.03
N LEU A 34 -23.57 17.43 10.77
CA LEU A 34 -24.93 17.17 11.20
C LEU A 34 -25.90 17.82 10.22
N ASN A 35 -26.75 17.02 9.58
CA ASN A 35 -27.82 17.52 8.73
C ASN A 35 -29.15 17.38 9.48
N LYS A 36 -29.83 18.50 9.75
CA LYS A 36 -31.06 18.54 10.57
C LYS A 36 -30.90 17.77 11.89
N ASN A 37 -29.81 18.03 12.60
CA ASN A 37 -29.45 17.38 13.87
C ASN A 37 -29.34 15.84 13.77
N GLN A 38 -28.95 15.33 12.60
CA GLN A 38 -28.71 13.91 12.37
C GLN A 38 -27.35 13.70 11.72
N LEU A 39 -26.61 12.72 12.24
CA LEU A 39 -25.42 12.13 11.63
C LEU A 39 -25.78 10.72 11.11
N SER A 40 -25.55 10.45 9.83
CA SER A 40 -25.72 9.10 9.30
C SER A 40 -24.40 8.35 9.28
N ALA A 41 -24.42 7.04 9.53
CA ALA A 41 -23.24 6.19 9.52
C ALA A 41 -22.58 6.04 8.13
N VAL A 42 -23.22 6.50 7.05
CA VAL A 42 -22.56 6.64 5.73
C VAL A 42 -21.81 7.97 5.58
N ASN A 43 -21.82 8.79 6.62
CA ASN A 43 -21.00 10.00 6.77
C ASN A 43 -21.12 10.99 5.60
N TYR A 44 -22.34 11.49 5.37
CA TYR A 44 -22.59 12.48 4.33
C TYR A 44 -21.75 13.75 4.54
N ARG A 45 -20.94 14.12 3.55
CA ARG A 45 -20.05 15.29 3.55
C ARG A 45 -20.63 16.50 2.83
N GLY A 46 -21.93 16.71 2.99
CA GLY A 46 -22.67 17.79 2.36
C GLY A 46 -22.71 19.06 3.22
N LYS A 47 -23.82 19.81 3.14
CA LYS A 47 -24.05 20.95 4.04
C LYS A 47 -24.59 20.46 5.38
N GLY A 48 -24.12 21.05 6.47
CA GLY A 48 -24.57 20.74 7.82
C GLY A 48 -23.86 21.56 8.89
N LEU A 49 -24.29 21.41 10.14
CA LEU A 49 -23.55 21.92 11.29
C LEU A 49 -22.27 21.09 11.47
N SER A 50 -21.12 21.75 11.46
CA SER A 50 -19.83 21.09 11.67
C SER A 50 -19.63 20.75 13.14
N LEU A 51 -19.20 19.52 13.38
CA LEU A 51 -18.74 19.01 14.66
C LEU A 51 -17.23 18.75 14.52
N PRO A 52 -16.36 19.65 15.00
CA PRO A 52 -14.92 19.49 14.85
C PRO A 52 -14.41 18.20 15.50
N VAL A 53 -13.32 17.63 14.95
CA VAL A 53 -12.64 16.49 15.55
C VAL A 53 -12.27 16.78 17.01
N GLY A 54 -12.48 15.80 17.89
CA GLY A 54 -12.26 15.95 19.33
C GLY A 54 -13.40 16.63 20.08
N THR A 55 -14.50 17.02 19.42
CA THR A 55 -15.67 17.54 20.14
C THR A 55 -16.20 16.51 21.13
N LYS A 56 -16.42 16.95 22.37
CA LYS A 56 -17.02 16.15 23.45
C LYS A 56 -18.53 16.05 23.27
N VAL A 57 -19.04 14.82 23.34
CA VAL A 57 -20.47 14.53 23.27
C VAL A 57 -20.87 13.63 24.44
N GLU A 58 -21.99 13.95 25.05
CA GLU A 58 -22.66 13.16 26.07
C GLU A 58 -23.65 12.21 25.38
N VAL A 59 -23.58 10.91 25.66
CA VAL A 59 -24.56 9.93 25.15
C VAL A 59 -25.78 9.93 26.06
N LEU A 60 -26.92 10.39 25.52
CA LEU A 60 -28.19 10.47 26.25
C LEU A 60 -28.98 9.16 26.20
N LYS A 61 -28.93 8.47 25.05
CA LYS A 61 -29.67 7.23 24.82
C LYS A 61 -29.01 6.42 23.72
N ARG A 62 -28.97 5.09 23.90
CA ARG A 62 -28.56 4.12 22.88
C ARG A 62 -29.71 3.16 22.58
N SER A 63 -29.96 2.92 21.30
CA SER A 63 -30.76 1.80 20.79
C SER A 63 -30.18 1.32 19.47
N ASP A 64 -30.72 0.24 18.92
CA ASP A 64 -30.25 -0.31 17.64
C ASP A 64 -30.56 0.63 16.46
N ASP A 65 -31.68 1.37 16.52
CA ASP A 65 -32.07 2.33 15.48
C ASP A 65 -31.26 3.64 15.51
N GLU A 66 -30.97 4.17 16.71
CA GLU A 66 -30.32 5.47 16.87
C GLU A 66 -29.54 5.60 18.18
N VAL A 67 -28.52 6.47 18.17
CA VAL A 67 -27.83 6.93 19.38
C VAL A 67 -28.07 8.44 19.52
N ARG A 68 -28.69 8.88 20.61
CA ARG A 68 -28.91 10.31 20.90
C ARG A 68 -27.76 10.86 21.71
N CYS A 69 -27.25 12.00 21.26
CA CYS A 69 -26.11 12.66 21.85
C CYS A 69 -26.40 14.14 22.10
N ARG A 70 -25.70 14.72 23.06
CA ARG A 70 -25.64 16.17 23.28
C ARG A 70 -24.19 16.63 23.17
N VAL A 71 -23.94 17.69 22.41
CA VAL A 71 -22.63 18.35 22.39
C VAL A 71 -22.43 19.06 23.73
N VAL A 72 -21.34 18.74 24.43
CA VAL A 72 -21.12 19.23 25.80
C VAL A 72 -21.03 20.76 25.84
N ASP A 73 -20.29 21.36 24.92
CA ASP A 73 -20.01 22.80 24.95
C ASP A 73 -21.20 23.67 24.52
N SER A 74 -21.98 23.21 23.54
CA SER A 74 -23.09 23.99 22.97
C SER A 74 -24.47 23.59 23.46
N GLY A 75 -24.60 22.43 24.12
CA GLY A 75 -25.88 21.82 24.47
C GLY A 75 -26.69 21.31 23.28
N ALA A 76 -26.17 21.39 22.05
CA ALA A 76 -26.88 20.95 20.86
C ALA A 76 -27.10 19.44 20.86
N GLU A 77 -28.34 18.99 20.68
CA GLU A 77 -28.67 17.58 20.59
C GLU A 77 -28.72 17.10 19.14
N PHE A 78 -28.24 15.87 18.92
CA PHE A 78 -28.32 15.20 17.63
C PHE A 78 -28.53 13.70 17.79
N LYS A 79 -28.93 13.05 16.70
CA LYS A 79 -29.02 11.59 16.61
C LYS A 79 -28.04 11.02 15.60
N PHE A 80 -27.36 9.95 15.97
CA PHE A 80 -26.61 9.10 15.05
C PHE A 80 -27.50 7.95 14.60
N VAL A 81 -27.59 7.71 13.28
CA VAL A 81 -28.45 6.67 12.71
C VAL A 81 -27.67 5.81 11.72
N SER A 82 -28.03 4.53 11.65
CA SER A 82 -27.53 3.66 10.58
C SER A 82 -28.22 3.94 9.25
N HIS A 83 -27.62 3.45 8.17
CA HIS A 83 -28.21 3.42 6.84
C HIS A 83 -28.43 1.97 6.40
N LYS A 84 -29.56 1.68 5.75
CA LYS A 84 -29.94 0.32 5.34
C LYS A 84 -28.85 -0.37 4.50
N SER A 85 -28.11 0.37 3.68
CA SER A 85 -27.04 -0.18 2.83
C SER A 85 -25.83 -0.72 3.62
N LEU A 86 -25.72 -0.45 4.92
CA LEU A 86 -24.64 -0.94 5.76
C LEU A 86 -24.96 -2.28 6.44
N GLY A 87 -26.24 -2.66 6.52
CA GLY A 87 -26.67 -3.92 7.13
C GLY A 87 -26.26 -4.10 8.60
N LYS A 88 -26.02 -3.00 9.32
CA LYS A 88 -25.59 -2.98 10.73
C LYS A 88 -26.36 -1.92 11.50
N ASP A 89 -26.53 -2.13 12.80
CA ASP A 89 -27.27 -1.23 13.68
C ASP A 89 -26.48 0.04 14.04
N ALA A 90 -27.19 1.09 14.45
CA ALA A 90 -26.58 2.36 14.84
C ALA A 90 -25.64 2.18 16.03
N SER A 91 -26.06 1.41 17.04
CA SER A 91 -25.26 1.08 18.22
C SER A 91 -23.92 0.43 17.88
N ALA A 92 -23.90 -0.45 16.87
CA ALA A 92 -22.72 -1.17 16.41
C ALA A 92 -21.76 -0.29 15.58
N LEU A 93 -22.28 0.69 14.83
CA LEU A 93 -21.49 1.57 13.98
C LEU A 93 -20.97 2.81 14.71
N PHE A 94 -21.66 3.26 15.76
CA PHE A 94 -21.35 4.45 16.53
C PHE A 94 -19.90 4.54 17.04
N PRO A 95 -19.25 3.44 17.52
CA PRO A 95 -17.86 3.46 17.96
C PRO A 95 -16.83 3.82 16.88
N SER A 96 -17.20 3.76 15.60
CA SER A 96 -16.33 4.21 14.49
C SER A 96 -16.24 5.73 14.37
N PHE A 97 -17.16 6.45 15.01
CA PHE A 97 -17.29 7.90 14.93
C PHE A 97 -16.99 8.59 16.26
N PHE A 98 -17.25 7.91 17.38
CA PHE A 98 -17.08 8.45 18.72
C PHE A 98 -16.37 7.43 19.61
N SER A 99 -15.40 7.89 20.41
CA SER A 99 -14.63 7.03 21.32
C SER A 99 -14.32 7.76 22.62
N ALA A 100 -14.12 7.02 23.71
CA ALA A 100 -13.68 7.57 24.99
C ALA A 100 -12.24 8.13 24.90
N LYS A 101 -11.47 7.71 23.90
CA LYS A 101 -10.11 8.20 23.66
C LYS A 101 -10.15 9.52 22.87
N ASP A 102 -9.56 10.56 23.46
CA ASP A 102 -9.35 11.84 22.79
C ASP A 102 -8.40 11.68 21.58
N PRO A 103 -8.80 12.12 20.36
CA PRO A 103 -7.96 12.05 19.19
C PRO A 103 -6.79 13.05 19.20
N ALA A 104 -6.67 13.94 20.19
CA ALA A 104 -5.61 14.96 20.26
C ALA A 104 -4.20 14.39 20.06
N ALA A 105 -3.90 13.22 20.63
CA ALA A 105 -2.61 12.56 20.44
C ALA A 105 -2.38 12.08 18.99
N ARG A 106 -3.44 11.63 18.30
CA ARG A 106 -3.35 11.25 16.87
C ARG A 106 -3.11 12.49 16.01
N ILE A 107 -3.80 13.59 16.30
CA ILE A 107 -3.61 14.87 15.60
C ILE A 107 -2.18 15.38 15.82
N ALA A 108 -1.65 15.33 17.05
CA ALA A 108 -0.31 15.80 17.36
C ALA A 108 0.81 14.99 16.65
N ALA A 109 0.54 13.74 16.26
CA ALA A 109 1.47 12.90 15.51
C ALA A 109 1.54 13.24 14.01
N LEU A 110 0.60 14.04 13.50
CA LEU A 110 0.61 14.51 12.11
C LEU A 110 1.62 15.63 11.89
N THR A 111 1.98 15.87 10.63
CA THR A 111 2.81 17.03 10.26
C THR A 111 2.09 18.35 10.61
N PRO A 112 2.81 19.47 10.83
CA PRO A 112 2.19 20.76 11.14
C PRO A 112 1.16 21.22 10.10
N GLU A 113 1.40 20.92 8.82
CA GLU A 113 0.48 21.24 7.73
C GLU A 113 -0.79 20.37 7.79
N GLU A 114 -0.66 19.06 7.98
CA GLU A 114 -1.81 18.17 8.18
C GLU A 114 -2.61 18.55 9.43
N GLN A 115 -1.96 18.97 10.52
CA GLN A 115 -2.65 19.44 11.72
C GLN A 115 -3.54 20.66 11.43
N LYS A 116 -3.05 21.60 10.62
CA LYS A 116 -3.81 22.78 10.21
C LYS A 116 -5.02 22.38 9.36
N GLN A 117 -4.83 21.48 8.40
CA GLN A 117 -5.87 20.99 7.50
C GLN A 117 -6.96 20.20 8.24
N VAL A 118 -6.55 19.30 9.14
CA VAL A 118 -7.45 18.54 10.02
C VAL A 118 -8.28 19.48 10.89
N LYS A 119 -7.67 20.51 11.49
CA LYS A 119 -8.40 21.51 12.29
C LYS A 119 -9.38 22.34 11.45
N ALA A 120 -9.04 22.63 10.20
CA ALA A 120 -9.93 23.30 9.26
C ALA A 120 -11.05 22.39 8.73
N GLY A 121 -10.87 21.06 8.81
CA GLY A 121 -11.79 20.09 8.21
C GLY A 121 -11.73 20.08 6.68
N GLU A 122 -10.59 20.48 6.11
CA GLU A 122 -10.39 20.66 4.67
C GLU A 122 -9.48 19.58 4.12
N LEU A 123 -9.94 18.89 3.07
CA LEU A 123 -9.08 17.97 2.32
C LEU A 123 -8.03 18.74 1.52
N ALA A 124 -6.84 18.17 1.38
CA ALA A 124 -5.70 18.77 0.71
C ALA A 124 -4.80 17.68 0.14
N ARG A 125 -4.09 18.00 -0.95
CA ARG A 125 -3.07 17.13 -1.53
C ARG A 125 -1.91 16.92 -0.55
N GLY A 126 -1.30 15.74 -0.61
CA GLY A 126 -0.19 15.35 0.25
C GLY A 126 -0.60 14.85 1.64
N MET A 127 -1.89 14.93 2.01
CA MET A 127 -2.36 14.36 3.27
C MET A 127 -2.20 12.84 3.33
N SER A 128 -1.80 12.34 4.50
CA SER A 128 -1.82 10.90 4.80
C SER A 128 -3.24 10.37 4.99
N ARG A 129 -3.41 9.05 4.89
CA ARG A 129 -4.66 8.35 5.25
C ARG A 129 -5.18 8.70 6.64
N ASP A 130 -4.28 8.75 7.63
CA ASP A 130 -4.68 9.07 9.00
C ASP A 130 -5.18 10.52 9.11
N ALA A 131 -4.51 11.47 8.44
CA ALA A 131 -4.99 12.84 8.33
C ALA A 131 -6.36 12.92 7.62
N VAL A 132 -6.59 12.16 6.55
CA VAL A 132 -7.90 12.09 5.88
C VAL A 132 -8.98 11.55 6.82
N LEU A 133 -8.71 10.47 7.56
CA LEU A 133 -9.66 9.91 8.52
C LEU A 133 -10.00 10.91 9.64
N LEU A 134 -9.03 11.66 10.14
CA LEU A 134 -9.28 12.72 11.13
C LEU A 134 -10.02 13.93 10.51
N THR A 135 -9.79 14.22 9.23
CA THR A 135 -10.40 15.35 8.53
C THR A 135 -11.87 15.08 8.20
N VAL A 136 -12.19 13.94 7.57
CA VAL A 136 -13.54 13.66 7.05
C VAL A 136 -14.19 12.40 7.61
N GLY A 137 -13.51 11.63 8.45
CA GLY A 137 -14.04 10.41 9.06
C GLY A 137 -13.88 9.16 8.18
N PRO A 138 -14.34 8.00 8.69
CA PRO A 138 -14.28 6.76 7.95
C PRO A 138 -15.17 6.81 6.69
N PRO A 139 -14.71 6.32 5.54
CA PRO A 139 -15.57 6.13 4.38
C PRO A 139 -16.56 4.97 4.63
N PRO A 140 -17.72 4.99 3.98
CA PRO A 140 -18.70 3.90 4.10
C PRO A 140 -18.12 2.57 3.56
N PRO A 141 -18.17 1.47 4.34
CA PRO A 141 -17.52 0.21 3.97
C PRO A 141 -18.07 -0.43 2.69
N HIS A 142 -19.33 -0.17 2.32
CA HIS A 142 -19.92 -0.68 1.08
C HIS A 142 -19.44 0.06 -0.18
N ARG A 143 -18.75 1.20 -0.04
CA ARG A 143 -18.08 1.90 -1.16
C ARG A 143 -16.56 1.79 -1.09
N THR A 144 -16.02 1.67 0.12
CA THR A 144 -14.59 1.53 0.37
C THR A 144 -14.36 0.27 1.20
N LEU A 145 -14.11 -0.85 0.51
CA LEU A 145 -13.97 -2.17 1.16
C LEU A 145 -12.72 -2.27 2.05
N SER A 146 -11.68 -1.48 1.77
CA SER A 146 -10.42 -1.46 2.49
C SER A 146 -9.88 -0.04 2.60
N LEU A 147 -9.35 0.32 3.77
CA LEU A 147 -8.62 1.58 3.97
C LEU A 147 -7.25 1.57 3.27
N GLU A 148 -6.75 0.40 2.87
CA GLU A 148 -5.52 0.29 2.07
C GLU A 148 -5.75 0.56 0.57
N SER A 149 -7.01 0.64 0.13
CA SER A 149 -7.35 0.93 -1.26
C SER A 149 -6.79 2.27 -1.72
N LYS A 150 -6.42 2.35 -3.01
CA LYS A 150 -5.97 3.60 -3.66
C LYS A 150 -7.07 4.67 -3.74
N THR A 151 -8.33 4.25 -3.69
CA THR A 151 -9.49 5.14 -3.79
C THR A 151 -10.41 4.91 -2.61
N TRP A 152 -10.75 5.97 -1.90
CA TRP A 152 -11.81 5.98 -0.88
C TRP A 152 -12.98 6.80 -1.42
N THR A 153 -14.15 6.19 -1.48
CA THR A 153 -15.37 6.84 -1.97
C THR A 153 -16.24 7.25 -0.78
N TYR A 154 -16.61 8.53 -0.75
CA TYR A 154 -17.45 9.17 0.25
C TYR A 154 -18.77 9.64 -0.37
N TRP A 155 -19.81 9.80 0.44
CA TRP A 155 -21.05 10.43 -0.01
C TRP A 155 -21.00 11.94 0.26
N SER A 156 -21.10 12.78 -0.76
CA SER A 156 -21.31 14.24 -0.58
C SER A 156 -22.78 14.55 -0.31
N SER A 157 -23.70 13.74 -0.85
CA SER A 157 -25.13 13.81 -0.56
C SER A 157 -25.76 12.43 -0.73
N LYS A 158 -27.08 12.32 -0.51
CA LYS A 158 -27.81 11.08 -0.84
C LYS A 158 -27.86 10.75 -2.34
N PHE A 159 -27.43 11.67 -3.20
CA PHE A 159 -27.46 11.53 -4.65
C PHE A 159 -26.08 11.59 -5.30
N SER A 160 -25.04 11.89 -4.53
CA SER A 160 -23.72 12.20 -5.08
C SER A 160 -22.64 11.65 -4.16
N THR A 161 -21.59 11.13 -4.79
CA THR A 161 -20.37 10.70 -4.13
C THR A 161 -19.21 11.56 -4.58
N PHE A 162 -18.13 11.54 -3.82
CA PHE A 162 -16.83 12.00 -4.28
C PHE A 162 -15.78 11.01 -3.83
N GLU A 163 -14.62 11.06 -4.47
CA GLU A 163 -13.50 10.17 -4.18
C GLU A 163 -12.37 10.94 -3.52
N VAL A 164 -11.54 10.22 -2.76
CA VAL A 164 -10.22 10.64 -2.32
C VAL A 164 -9.25 9.59 -2.85
N ILE A 165 -8.32 10.02 -3.68
CA ILE A 165 -7.38 9.15 -4.40
C ILE A 165 -6.00 9.33 -3.79
N PHE A 166 -5.32 8.22 -3.57
CA PHE A 166 -3.98 8.18 -2.99
C PHE A 166 -2.94 7.61 -3.96
N ASP A 167 -1.71 8.08 -3.83
CA ASP A 167 -0.54 7.49 -4.50
C ASP A 167 -0.04 6.21 -3.79
N ALA A 168 1.10 5.68 -4.26
CA ALA A 168 1.74 4.48 -3.74
C ALA A 168 2.29 4.66 -2.31
N ASP A 169 2.68 5.88 -1.93
CA ASP A 169 3.18 6.24 -0.59
C ASP A 169 2.04 6.54 0.39
N GLY A 170 0.81 6.49 -0.13
CA GLY A 170 -0.41 6.64 0.63
C GLY A 170 -0.80 8.09 0.91
N LYS A 171 -0.37 9.03 0.07
CA LYS A 171 -0.68 10.45 0.15
C LYS A 171 -1.78 10.84 -0.85
N VAL A 172 -2.64 11.79 -0.47
CA VAL A 172 -3.74 12.27 -1.32
C VAL A 172 -3.20 12.97 -2.56
N VAL A 173 -3.61 12.50 -3.74
CA VAL A 173 -3.29 13.13 -5.03
C VAL A 173 -4.47 13.85 -5.66
N SER A 174 -5.70 13.47 -5.31
CA SER A 174 -6.94 14.14 -5.74
C SER A 174 -8.11 13.86 -4.80
N PHE A 175 -9.09 14.76 -4.77
CA PHE A 175 -10.37 14.54 -4.10
C PHE A 175 -11.51 15.38 -4.66
N GLY A 176 -12.76 14.96 -4.49
CA GLY A 176 -13.92 15.80 -4.86
C GLY A 176 -14.25 15.78 -6.36
N ASP A 177 -14.85 16.88 -6.82
CA ASP A 177 -14.96 17.25 -8.24
C ASP A 177 -13.67 17.89 -8.77
N GLU A 178 -12.63 18.01 -7.92
CA GLU A 178 -11.30 18.30 -8.44
C GLU A 178 -10.97 17.15 -9.37
N PRO A 179 -10.78 17.40 -10.69
CA PRO A 179 -10.36 16.34 -11.57
C PRO A 179 -9.10 15.76 -10.94
N ALA A 180 -9.12 14.42 -10.73
CA ALA A 180 -7.87 13.67 -10.65
C ALA A 180 -7.02 14.24 -11.75
N PRO A 181 -5.86 14.86 -11.41
CA PRO A 181 -5.19 15.78 -12.32
C PRO A 181 -5.22 15.16 -13.70
N VAL A 182 -5.91 15.81 -14.66
CA VAL A 182 -5.91 15.39 -16.07
C VAL A 182 -4.45 15.23 -16.37
N ALA A 183 -3.98 13.98 -16.46
CA ALA A 183 -2.59 13.60 -16.18
C ALA A 183 -1.69 14.82 -16.39
N ALA A 184 -1.37 15.55 -15.29
CA ALA A 184 -0.36 16.59 -15.40
C ALA A 184 0.79 15.90 -16.13
N PRO A 185 1.37 16.48 -17.20
CA PRO A 185 2.40 15.80 -17.97
C PRO A 185 3.33 15.18 -16.95
N ALA A 186 3.41 13.84 -17.00
CA ALA A 186 3.79 12.96 -15.89
C ALA A 186 4.73 13.68 -14.89
N PRO A 187 4.50 13.59 -13.56
CA PRO A 187 5.35 14.26 -12.55
C PRO A 187 6.78 14.16 -13.05
N ALA A 188 7.42 15.30 -13.38
CA ALA A 188 8.54 15.37 -14.34
C ALA A 188 9.29 14.06 -14.30
N PRO A 189 9.16 13.22 -15.37
CA PRO A 189 9.15 11.77 -15.26
C PRO A 189 10.18 11.38 -14.23
N SER A 190 9.76 10.72 -13.13
CA SER A 190 10.70 10.07 -12.21
C SER A 190 11.80 9.51 -13.08
N GLU A 191 12.99 10.12 -13.02
CA GLU A 191 13.90 10.19 -14.17
C GLU A 191 13.92 8.84 -14.84
N LYS A 192 13.40 8.74 -16.08
CA LYS A 192 13.06 7.43 -16.66
C LYS A 192 14.27 6.53 -16.47
N VAL A 193 14.13 5.54 -15.60
CA VAL A 193 15.28 4.75 -15.17
C VAL A 193 15.48 3.69 -16.21
N PHE A 194 16.40 3.96 -17.14
CA PHE A 194 16.75 3.03 -18.19
C PHE A 194 17.87 2.11 -17.75
N HIS A 195 17.75 0.84 -18.11
CA HIS A 195 18.82 -0.14 -18.00
C HIS A 195 18.87 -0.99 -19.28
N HIS A 196 19.95 -1.74 -19.44
CA HIS A 196 20.20 -2.65 -20.56
C HIS A 196 20.48 -4.04 -20.01
N ALA A 197 19.86 -5.06 -20.60
CA ALA A 197 20.10 -6.45 -20.23
C ALA A 197 21.59 -6.79 -20.38
N THR A 198 22.21 -7.27 -19.30
CA THR A 198 23.64 -7.66 -19.29
C THR A 198 23.90 -9.04 -19.89
N ALA A 199 22.84 -9.77 -20.21
CA ALA A 199 22.82 -11.11 -20.78
C ALA A 199 21.49 -11.36 -21.51
N ASN A 200 21.36 -12.50 -22.20
CA ASN A 200 20.04 -12.99 -22.53
C ASN A 200 19.35 -13.53 -21.27
N PHE A 201 18.09 -13.15 -21.09
CA PHE A 201 17.28 -13.65 -19.98
C PHE A 201 16.10 -14.45 -20.50
N HIS A 202 16.00 -15.69 -20.07
CA HIS A 202 14.87 -16.54 -20.36
C HIS A 202 13.68 -16.16 -19.49
N PHE A 203 12.48 -16.25 -20.06
CA PHE A 203 11.25 -15.93 -19.36
C PHE A 203 10.14 -16.95 -19.63
N ASP A 204 9.19 -16.99 -18.71
CA ASP A 204 7.93 -17.73 -18.83
C ASP A 204 6.77 -16.80 -18.48
N ASN A 205 5.77 -16.69 -19.35
CA ASN A 205 4.65 -15.74 -19.21
C ASN A 205 5.11 -14.34 -18.79
N ASP A 206 6.08 -13.80 -19.53
CA ASP A 206 6.67 -12.46 -19.32
C ASP A 206 7.35 -12.26 -17.96
N THR A 207 7.65 -13.35 -17.25
CA THR A 207 8.36 -13.34 -15.97
C THR A 207 9.76 -13.92 -16.10
N LEU A 208 10.75 -13.12 -15.72
CA LEU A 208 12.17 -13.48 -15.62
C LEU A 208 12.47 -13.83 -14.17
N SER A 209 12.96 -15.03 -13.91
CA SER A 209 13.43 -15.38 -12.56
C SER A 209 14.84 -14.89 -12.34
N TRP A 210 15.17 -14.45 -11.12
CA TRP A 210 16.54 -14.12 -10.70
C TRP A 210 17.57 -15.24 -10.94
N VAL A 211 17.10 -16.50 -11.08
CA VAL A 211 17.94 -17.68 -11.39
C VAL A 211 18.29 -17.78 -12.88
N ASN A 212 17.52 -17.14 -13.76
CA ASN A 212 17.58 -17.28 -15.22
C ASN A 212 17.52 -18.75 -15.69
N TYR A 213 16.40 -19.44 -15.46
CA TYR A 213 16.23 -20.82 -15.95
C TYR A 213 16.34 -20.84 -17.47
N LEU A 214 17.32 -21.57 -18.03
CA LEU A 214 17.65 -21.61 -19.47
C LEU A 214 16.58 -22.35 -20.30
N LYS A 215 15.34 -21.88 -20.24
CA LYS A 215 14.15 -22.46 -20.86
C LYS A 215 13.15 -21.37 -21.22
N GLY A 216 12.55 -21.51 -22.39
CA GLY A 216 11.54 -20.57 -22.87
C GLY A 216 12.16 -19.48 -23.74
N PRO A 217 11.35 -18.51 -24.20
CA PRO A 217 11.81 -17.39 -25.00
C PRO A 217 12.84 -16.54 -24.25
N ILE A 218 13.64 -15.78 -24.99
CA ILE A 218 14.67 -14.90 -24.43
C ILE A 218 14.33 -13.43 -24.61
N LEU A 219 14.67 -12.65 -23.60
CA LEU A 219 14.93 -11.22 -23.69
C LEU A 219 16.40 -11.04 -24.10
N PRO A 220 16.70 -10.54 -25.31
CA PRO A 220 18.07 -10.51 -25.80
C PRO A 220 19.02 -9.63 -24.99
N PHE A 221 20.31 -9.95 -25.04
CA PHE A 221 21.39 -9.11 -24.56
C PHE A 221 21.26 -7.67 -25.07
N ASN A 222 21.61 -6.71 -24.22
CA ASN A 222 21.49 -5.28 -24.44
C ASN A 222 20.08 -4.74 -24.68
N THR A 223 19.02 -5.54 -24.44
CA THR A 223 17.66 -5.00 -24.55
C THR A 223 17.48 -3.83 -23.59
N ARG A 224 17.14 -2.66 -24.14
CA ARG A 224 16.89 -1.45 -23.37
C ARG A 224 15.52 -1.50 -22.73
N VAL A 225 15.47 -1.32 -21.41
CA VAL A 225 14.26 -1.40 -20.60
C VAL A 225 14.04 -0.13 -19.80
N GLU A 226 12.78 0.24 -19.59
CA GLU A 226 12.34 1.30 -18.68
C GLU A 226 11.77 0.62 -17.43
N VAL A 227 12.34 0.91 -16.25
CA VAL A 227 11.83 0.39 -14.97
C VAL A 227 10.54 1.13 -14.59
N LEU A 228 9.49 0.37 -14.29
CA LEU A 228 8.15 0.87 -14.00
C LEU A 228 7.83 0.86 -12.51
N ASP A 229 8.23 -0.20 -11.80
CA ASP A 229 7.90 -0.41 -10.39
C ASP A 229 8.97 -1.25 -9.69
N LYS A 230 9.27 -0.92 -8.43
CA LYS A 230 10.28 -1.58 -7.59
C LYS A 230 9.62 -2.11 -6.32
N GLY A 231 9.25 -3.38 -6.33
CA GLY A 231 8.70 -4.08 -5.18
C GLY A 231 9.75 -4.90 -4.42
N GLY A 232 9.40 -5.32 -3.20
CA GLY A 232 10.31 -6.09 -2.35
C GLY A 232 10.75 -7.44 -2.92
N SER A 233 9.94 -8.07 -3.78
CA SER A 233 10.26 -9.35 -4.44
C SER A 233 10.15 -9.30 -5.97
N LYS A 234 9.78 -8.16 -6.55
CA LYS A 234 9.55 -8.02 -7.99
C LYS A 234 9.98 -6.66 -8.51
N VAL A 235 10.55 -6.61 -9.71
CA VAL A 235 10.76 -5.37 -10.48
C VAL A 235 9.93 -5.47 -11.76
N LYS A 236 9.06 -4.49 -12.00
CA LYS A 236 8.32 -4.39 -13.27
C LYS A 236 9.08 -3.46 -14.20
N PHE A 237 9.15 -3.84 -15.46
CA PHE A 237 9.79 -3.03 -16.49
C PHE A 237 9.09 -3.24 -17.83
N LYS A 238 9.32 -2.34 -18.78
CA LYS A 238 8.93 -2.54 -20.18
C LYS A 238 10.13 -2.44 -21.09
N VAL A 239 10.11 -3.20 -22.18
CA VAL A 239 11.05 -3.05 -23.28
C VAL A 239 10.75 -1.75 -24.01
N VAL A 240 11.76 -0.89 -24.17
CA VAL A 240 11.55 0.46 -24.74
C VAL A 240 11.10 0.40 -26.20
N GLU A 241 11.63 -0.55 -26.97
CA GLU A 241 11.34 -0.69 -28.41
C GLU A 241 9.91 -1.18 -28.68
N THR A 242 9.43 -2.16 -27.91
CA THR A 242 8.14 -2.81 -28.16
C THR A 242 7.02 -2.34 -27.24
N GLY A 243 7.37 -1.65 -26.14
CA GLY A 243 6.44 -1.29 -25.07
C GLY A 243 5.95 -2.47 -24.24
N LYS A 244 6.39 -3.71 -24.52
CA LYS A 244 5.94 -4.91 -23.82
C LYS A 244 6.46 -4.93 -22.38
N GLU A 245 5.58 -5.21 -21.43
CA GLU A 245 5.90 -5.31 -20.01
C GLU A 245 6.38 -6.70 -19.61
N PHE A 246 7.26 -6.72 -18.62
CA PHE A 246 7.84 -7.92 -18.02
C PHE A 246 8.02 -7.73 -16.52
N VAL A 247 8.19 -8.85 -15.82
CA VAL A 247 8.45 -8.89 -14.38
C VAL A 247 9.75 -9.63 -14.12
N PHE A 248 10.68 -9.01 -13.41
CA PHE A 248 11.80 -9.71 -12.79
C PHE A 248 11.38 -10.15 -11.39
N GLU A 249 11.43 -11.44 -11.10
CA GLU A 249 10.98 -12.05 -9.85
C GLU A 249 12.15 -12.60 -9.03
N ASN A 250 12.21 -12.18 -7.77
CA ASN A 250 13.12 -12.65 -6.75
C ASN A 250 12.36 -13.47 -5.69
N ASP A 251 13.05 -14.40 -5.05
CA ASP A 251 12.53 -15.15 -3.91
C ASP A 251 13.60 -15.26 -2.81
N GLU A 252 13.19 -15.72 -1.62
CA GLU A 252 14.04 -15.73 -0.42
C GLU A 252 15.34 -16.54 -0.59
N ARG A 253 15.40 -17.49 -1.53
CA ARG A 253 16.59 -18.32 -1.74
C ARG A 253 17.76 -17.53 -2.31
N SER A 254 17.54 -16.34 -2.86
CA SER A 254 18.63 -15.48 -3.32
C SER A 254 19.44 -14.91 -2.16
N GLY A 255 18.82 -14.71 -0.99
CA GLY A 255 19.43 -14.03 0.16
C GLY A 255 19.85 -12.58 -0.12
N ALA A 256 19.39 -11.99 -1.23
CA ALA A 256 19.82 -10.69 -1.71
C ALA A 256 18.65 -9.75 -1.98
N ASP A 257 18.91 -8.45 -1.89
CA ASP A 257 17.95 -7.41 -2.25
C ASP A 257 17.54 -7.53 -3.73
N THR A 258 16.24 -7.45 -3.98
CA THR A 258 15.64 -7.61 -5.31
C THR A 258 16.13 -6.56 -6.29
N TRP A 259 16.27 -5.31 -5.84
CA TRP A 259 16.72 -4.23 -6.70
C TRP A 259 18.21 -4.39 -7.06
N ALA A 260 19.04 -4.78 -6.09
CA ALA A 260 20.45 -5.11 -6.35
C ALA A 260 20.61 -6.28 -7.34
N LEU A 261 19.80 -7.34 -7.22
CA LEU A 261 19.80 -8.45 -8.19
C LEU A 261 19.36 -7.99 -9.58
N PHE A 262 18.33 -7.14 -9.65
CA PHE A 262 17.89 -6.55 -10.90
C PHE A 262 19.01 -5.72 -11.53
N GLN A 263 19.73 -4.88 -10.77
CA GLN A 263 20.85 -4.08 -11.28
C GLN A 263 22.06 -4.91 -11.72
N ALA A 264 22.24 -6.11 -11.16
CA ALA A 264 23.23 -7.07 -11.65
C ALA A 264 22.82 -7.71 -12.99
N ALA A 265 21.52 -7.90 -13.21
CA ALA A 265 20.97 -8.45 -14.45
C ALA A 265 20.82 -7.37 -15.54
N PHE A 266 20.50 -6.14 -15.16
CA PHE A 266 20.24 -4.99 -16.03
C PHE A 266 21.08 -3.81 -15.57
N ALA A 267 22.01 -3.35 -16.40
CA ALA A 267 22.96 -2.29 -16.05
C ALA A 267 22.55 -0.95 -16.68
N PRO A 268 22.80 0.21 -16.04
CA PRO A 268 22.40 1.50 -16.59
C PRO A 268 23.15 1.83 -17.90
N GLU A 269 24.36 1.31 -18.08
CA GLU A 269 25.18 1.53 -19.27
C GLU A 269 24.71 0.70 -20.47
N ASP A 270 24.93 1.21 -21.68
CA ASP A 270 24.79 0.43 -22.91
C ASP A 270 25.83 -0.71 -22.94
N GLN A 271 25.37 -1.94 -23.18
CA GLN A 271 26.18 -3.15 -23.19
C GLN A 271 26.65 -3.54 -24.59
N ALA A 272 26.14 -2.91 -25.66
CA ALA A 272 26.53 -3.21 -27.05
C ALA A 272 28.06 -3.19 -27.27
N PRO A 273 28.84 -2.23 -26.73
CA PRO A 273 30.29 -2.22 -26.91
C PRO A 273 30.99 -3.49 -26.40
N LYS A 274 30.42 -4.16 -25.38
CA LYS A 274 30.98 -5.42 -24.86
C LYS A 274 30.83 -6.56 -25.87
N LEU A 275 29.74 -6.58 -26.64
CA LEU A 275 29.51 -7.60 -27.66
C LEU A 275 30.54 -7.51 -28.80
N GLU A 276 30.95 -6.29 -29.16
CA GLU A 276 31.95 -6.03 -30.21
C GLU A 276 33.35 -6.55 -29.86
N THR A 277 33.65 -6.72 -28.57
CA THR A 277 34.93 -7.30 -28.11
C THR A 277 35.03 -8.82 -28.33
N LEU A 278 33.90 -9.49 -28.60
CA LEU A 278 33.86 -10.93 -28.82
C LEU A 278 34.25 -11.29 -30.26
N SER A 279 34.67 -12.54 -30.48
CA SER A 279 34.83 -13.06 -31.85
C SER A 279 33.48 -13.13 -32.57
N GLU A 280 33.49 -13.14 -33.90
CA GLU A 280 32.25 -13.33 -34.69
C GLU A 280 31.50 -14.62 -34.34
N GLN A 281 32.26 -15.69 -34.02
CA GLN A 281 31.69 -16.97 -33.62
C GLN A 281 31.00 -16.85 -32.26
N ASP A 282 31.67 -16.23 -31.28
CA ASP A 282 31.11 -16.00 -29.95
C ASP A 282 29.85 -15.11 -30.03
N ARG A 283 29.87 -14.04 -30.84
CA ARG A 283 28.70 -13.17 -31.03
C ARG A 283 27.48 -13.94 -31.56
N LYS A 284 27.67 -14.80 -32.57
CA LYS A 284 26.58 -15.64 -33.11
C LYS A 284 25.98 -16.56 -32.04
N LYS A 285 26.85 -17.15 -31.20
CA LYS A 285 26.42 -18.04 -30.11
C LYS A 285 25.73 -17.29 -28.98
N VAL A 286 26.21 -16.09 -28.63
CA VAL A 286 25.53 -15.18 -27.70
C VAL A 286 24.14 -14.82 -28.23
N SER A 287 23.99 -14.41 -29.48
CA SER A 287 22.67 -14.07 -30.04
C SER A 287 21.69 -15.25 -30.04
N ALA A 288 22.19 -16.48 -30.14
CA ALA A 288 21.37 -17.70 -30.08
C ALA A 288 21.10 -18.19 -28.64
N SER A 289 21.68 -17.56 -27.61
CA SER A 289 21.70 -18.07 -26.23
C SER A 289 22.29 -19.48 -26.13
N GLU A 290 23.36 -19.74 -26.91
CA GLU A 290 24.07 -21.02 -26.95
C GLU A 290 25.45 -20.90 -26.32
N VAL A 291 25.84 -21.91 -25.55
CA VAL A 291 27.20 -22.08 -25.04
C VAL A 291 27.80 -23.34 -25.64
N VAL A 292 29.01 -23.22 -26.16
CA VAL A 292 29.76 -24.30 -26.82
C VAL A 292 31.21 -24.32 -26.31
N THR A 293 31.91 -25.43 -26.53
CA THR A 293 33.34 -25.52 -26.21
C THR A 293 34.17 -24.49 -26.98
N GLY A 294 35.23 -23.99 -26.37
CA GLY A 294 36.10 -22.93 -26.91
C GLY A 294 35.55 -21.50 -26.74
N MET A 295 34.29 -21.34 -26.32
CA MET A 295 33.68 -20.03 -26.08
C MET A 295 34.35 -19.33 -24.89
N SER A 296 34.45 -17.99 -24.95
CA SER A 296 35.02 -17.23 -23.83
C SER A 296 34.07 -17.12 -22.64
N ARG A 297 34.61 -16.97 -21.43
CA ARG A 297 33.82 -16.68 -20.22
C ARG A 297 32.92 -15.45 -20.36
N ALA A 298 33.43 -14.39 -20.99
CA ALA A 298 32.64 -13.19 -21.27
C ALA A 298 31.43 -13.51 -22.16
N ALA A 299 31.64 -14.29 -23.23
CA ALA A 299 30.56 -14.70 -24.10
C ALA A 299 29.54 -15.62 -23.38
N VAL A 300 29.99 -16.53 -22.51
CA VAL A 300 29.07 -17.34 -21.67
C VAL A 300 28.19 -16.46 -20.79
N ARG A 301 28.74 -15.42 -20.15
CA ARG A 301 27.93 -14.48 -19.35
C ARG A 301 26.92 -13.72 -20.18
N MET A 302 27.26 -13.31 -21.39
CA MET A 302 26.31 -12.61 -22.26
C MET A 302 25.23 -13.57 -22.79
N ALA A 303 25.59 -14.83 -23.05
CA ALA A 303 24.65 -15.84 -23.52
C ALA A 303 23.65 -16.28 -22.44
N TRP A 304 24.12 -16.64 -21.24
CA TRP A 304 23.31 -17.29 -20.19
C TRP A 304 23.17 -16.49 -18.90
N GLY A 305 23.82 -15.34 -18.79
CA GLY A 305 23.80 -14.52 -17.58
C GLY A 305 24.85 -14.90 -16.55
N PRO A 306 24.92 -14.13 -15.45
CA PRO A 306 25.70 -14.51 -14.29
C PRO A 306 25.12 -15.80 -13.68
N PRO A 307 25.94 -16.80 -13.34
CA PRO A 307 25.45 -17.96 -12.63
C PRO A 307 24.95 -17.55 -11.23
N PRO A 308 23.94 -18.23 -10.67
CA PRO A 308 23.41 -17.90 -9.35
C PRO A 308 24.50 -17.94 -8.26
N PRO A 309 24.62 -16.92 -7.39
CA PRO A 309 25.72 -16.81 -6.43
C PRO A 309 25.83 -17.98 -5.45
N HIS A 310 24.70 -18.60 -5.09
CA HIS A 310 24.65 -19.74 -4.16
C HIS A 310 25.20 -21.05 -4.77
N GLU A 311 25.30 -21.14 -6.11
CA GLU A 311 25.86 -22.31 -6.81
C GLU A 311 27.26 -22.01 -7.37
N THR A 312 27.58 -20.73 -7.58
CA THR A 312 28.86 -20.27 -8.09
C THR A 312 29.39 -19.14 -7.20
N PRO A 313 30.21 -19.47 -6.17
CA PRO A 313 30.67 -18.49 -5.18
C PRO A 313 31.50 -17.34 -5.75
N SER A 314 32.09 -17.51 -6.95
CA SER A 314 32.93 -16.53 -7.61
C SER A 314 32.86 -16.66 -9.13
N PHE A 315 32.87 -15.53 -9.85
CA PHE A 315 32.97 -15.52 -11.30
C PHE A 315 34.33 -16.02 -11.82
N ASN A 316 35.35 -16.12 -10.97
CA ASN A 316 36.65 -16.71 -11.35
C ASN A 316 36.70 -18.23 -11.14
N SER A 317 35.61 -18.85 -10.68
CA SER A 317 35.53 -20.31 -10.56
C SER A 317 35.74 -20.98 -11.91
N THR A 318 36.51 -22.07 -11.90
CA THR A 318 36.72 -22.95 -13.06
C THR A 318 35.46 -23.68 -13.48
N VAL A 319 34.45 -23.77 -12.59
CA VAL A 319 33.14 -24.35 -12.90
C VAL A 319 32.05 -23.35 -12.54
N TRP A 320 31.17 -23.09 -13.49
CA TRP A 320 29.92 -22.36 -13.29
C TRP A 320 28.73 -23.29 -13.40
N THR A 321 27.78 -23.16 -12.49
CA THR A 321 26.57 -23.98 -12.48
C THR A 321 25.35 -23.14 -12.78
N TYR A 322 24.59 -23.55 -13.79
CA TYR A 322 23.34 -22.94 -14.23
C TYR A 322 22.17 -23.91 -14.07
N TRP A 323 20.94 -23.40 -14.20
CA TRP A 323 19.72 -24.19 -14.13
C TRP A 323 19.00 -24.17 -15.47
N LYS A 324 18.77 -25.34 -16.08
CA LYS A 324 17.87 -25.48 -17.25
C LYS A 324 16.40 -25.53 -16.83
N SER A 325 16.14 -26.04 -15.64
CA SER A 325 14.83 -26.05 -14.98
C SER A 325 15.01 -26.14 -13.47
N LYS A 326 13.92 -26.18 -12.69
CA LYS A 326 13.97 -26.38 -11.23
C LYS A 326 14.64 -27.70 -10.79
N LEU A 327 14.80 -28.67 -11.70
CA LEU A 327 15.33 -30.00 -11.39
C LEU A 327 16.61 -30.34 -12.17
N VAL A 328 16.97 -29.55 -13.18
CA VAL A 328 18.06 -29.88 -14.10
C VAL A 328 19.09 -28.76 -14.07
N LYS A 329 20.30 -29.10 -13.65
CA LYS A 329 21.47 -28.22 -13.69
C LYS A 329 22.29 -28.48 -14.95
N VAL A 330 23.11 -27.50 -15.31
CA VAL A 330 24.18 -27.65 -16.29
C VAL A 330 25.43 -26.98 -15.75
N LYS A 331 26.58 -27.64 -15.91
CA LYS A 331 27.88 -27.14 -15.50
C LYS A 331 28.68 -26.73 -16.72
N VAL A 332 29.30 -25.56 -16.65
CA VAL A 332 30.24 -25.06 -17.65
C VAL A 332 31.61 -25.03 -17.00
N THR A 333 32.53 -25.84 -17.52
CA THR A 333 33.91 -25.92 -17.03
C THR A 333 34.81 -25.08 -17.93
N PHE A 334 35.71 -24.30 -17.34
CA PHE A 334 36.69 -23.47 -18.04
C PHE A 334 38.09 -24.06 -17.92
N ASP A 335 38.87 -24.00 -19.00
CA ASP A 335 40.27 -24.39 -19.02
C ASP A 335 41.21 -23.28 -18.51
N LYS A 336 42.52 -23.56 -18.55
CA LYS A 336 43.59 -22.63 -18.15
C LYS A 336 43.69 -21.37 -19.02
N ASP A 337 43.11 -21.39 -20.23
CA ASP A 337 43.14 -20.29 -21.19
C ASP A 337 41.81 -19.49 -21.14
N ASP A 338 40.99 -19.74 -20.11
CA ASP A 338 39.69 -19.12 -19.82
C ASP A 338 38.61 -19.37 -20.89
N LYS A 339 38.69 -20.54 -21.54
CA LYS A 339 37.72 -21.01 -22.54
C LYS A 339 36.90 -22.17 -22.01
N VAL A 340 35.68 -22.33 -22.52
CA VAL A 340 34.81 -23.45 -22.16
C VAL A 340 35.44 -24.77 -22.60
N ALA A 341 35.77 -25.62 -21.64
CA ALA A 341 36.33 -26.95 -21.85
C ALA A 341 35.25 -28.03 -21.99
N SER A 342 34.22 -27.98 -21.13
CA SER A 342 33.10 -28.93 -21.16
C SER A 342 31.79 -28.30 -20.68
N ILE A 343 30.67 -28.91 -21.09
CA ILE A 343 29.31 -28.54 -20.73
C ILE A 343 28.57 -29.82 -20.36
N GLU A 344 28.18 -29.98 -19.10
CA GLU A 344 27.68 -31.24 -18.52
C GLU A 344 26.34 -31.07 -17.81
#